data_AF-A0AA35STH2-F1
#
_entry.id   AF-A0AA35STH2-F1
#
_cell.length_a   1.000
_cell.length_b   1.000
_cell.length_c   1.000
_cell.angle_alpha   90.00
_cell.angle_beta   90.00
_cell.angle_gamma   90.00
#
_symmetry.space_group_name_H-M   'P 1'
#
loop_
_entity.id
_entity.type
_entity.pdbx_description
1 polymer ?
#
loop_
_entity_poly.entity_id
_entity_poly.type
_entity_poly.pdbx_seq_one_letter_code
_entity_poly.pdbx_strand_id
1 'polypeptide(L)'
;MAGCLKIAAIIVFYASFAAALEFPSAYYAKGHIYLPYGDIAEPFEAWVDMKSGKSRMDTYNGTSKIINRQDEGNYGMMYKIVPVTTESVANKISCFKLGGFKGVPVVPQGVLPNATLYKYVTDMEYEGLKVSVYISYFTDNDRSNNYTLLIRKDNSHPVVLHFLGYDRLFGSHYDEYDIVYTDFMASTPDPSVFEIQKGFQCGAFPGPGANNPMSENPLFELVGARSYSHIEQQSRVAAEFELFAKKHGKQYTHQKEFSQKHASFAKNFRYINAMNRQNLTYKLAVNHMADYSEVDFRTLRGVIKTSDSLRQDVVQKSKKSLPLQWDWRLQGAVTPVKDQGICGSCWSFGTTGTLEGSLFIKHNKLISLSEQCLVDCSW
;
A
#
# COMPACT_ATOMS: atom_id res chain seq x y z
N MET A 1 16.49 -11.59 7.25
CA MET A 1 17.72 -11.71 6.44
C MET A 1 17.28 -11.63 4.99
N ALA A 2 17.22 -10.40 4.46
CA ALA A 2 16.84 -10.13 3.08
C ALA A 2 18.11 -10.17 2.23
N GLY A 3 18.23 -11.17 1.37
CA GLY A 3 19.26 -11.20 0.34
C GLY A 3 18.92 -10.14 -0.70
N CYS A 4 19.65 -9.03 -0.69
CA CYS A 4 19.54 -7.98 -1.70
C CYS A 4 19.88 -8.59 -3.07
N LEU A 5 18.91 -8.58 -3.99
CA LEU A 5 19.03 -9.14 -5.34
C LEU A 5 20.05 -8.32 -6.14
N LYS A 6 21.30 -8.79 -6.27
CA LYS A 6 22.25 -8.23 -7.23
C LYS A 6 22.09 -8.94 -8.57
N ILE A 7 21.02 -8.66 -9.30
CA ILE A 7 20.97 -9.00 -10.73
C ILE A 7 21.78 -7.92 -11.45
N ALA A 8 23.03 -8.23 -11.78
CA ALA A 8 23.85 -7.36 -12.63
C ALA A 8 23.12 -7.12 -13.96
N ALA A 9 23.18 -5.90 -14.48
CA ALA A 9 22.65 -5.56 -15.79
C ALA A 9 23.38 -6.36 -16.89
N ILE A 10 22.81 -7.51 -17.27
CA ILE A 10 23.32 -8.34 -18.36
C ILE A 10 22.77 -7.76 -19.66
N ILE A 11 23.57 -6.91 -20.32
CA ILE A 11 23.37 -6.58 -21.74
C ILE A 11 24.16 -7.61 -22.53
N VAL A 12 23.48 -8.64 -23.04
CA VAL A 12 24.06 -9.60 -23.98
C VAL A 12 23.08 -9.81 -25.13
N PHE A 13 23.50 -9.41 -26.33
CA PHE A 13 22.84 -9.73 -27.58
C PHE A 13 23.29 -11.11 -28.07
N TYR A 14 22.48 -12.14 -27.83
CA TYR A 14 22.51 -13.37 -28.64
C TYR A 14 21.08 -13.81 -28.93
N ALA A 15 20.71 -13.79 -30.21
CA ALA A 15 19.44 -14.30 -30.69
C ALA A 15 19.49 -15.83 -30.77
N SER A 16 19.12 -16.48 -29.67
CA SER A 16 18.66 -17.87 -29.69
C SER A 16 17.19 -17.88 -30.14
N PHE A 17 16.81 -18.78 -31.04
CA PHE A 17 15.42 -19.09 -31.37
C PHE A 17 14.76 -19.81 -30.18
N ALA A 18 14.49 -19.07 -29.11
CA ALA A 18 13.61 -19.53 -28.04
C ALA A 18 12.16 -19.35 -28.49
N ALA A 19 11.30 -20.33 -28.16
CA ALA A 19 9.86 -20.20 -28.36
C ALA A 19 9.32 -18.95 -27.66
N ALA A 20 8.30 -18.32 -28.25
CA ALA A 20 7.66 -17.16 -27.66
C ALA A 20 7.10 -17.52 -26.28
N LEU A 21 7.23 -16.60 -25.31
CA LEU A 21 6.65 -16.78 -23.99
C LEU A 21 5.12 -16.73 -24.12
N GLU A 22 4.45 -17.75 -23.61
CA GLU A 22 2.99 -17.82 -23.56
C GLU A 22 2.53 -18.18 -22.15
N PHE A 23 1.51 -17.49 -21.68
CA PHE A 23 0.88 -17.80 -20.41
C PHE A 23 -0.46 -18.50 -20.63
N PRO A 24 -0.84 -19.45 -19.76
CA PRO A 24 -2.14 -20.11 -19.86
C PRO A 24 -3.28 -19.09 -19.67
N SER A 25 -4.38 -19.28 -20.39
CA SER A 25 -5.57 -18.43 -20.26
C SER A 25 -6.35 -18.66 -18.95
N ALA A 26 -6.07 -19.77 -18.27
CA ALA A 26 -6.64 -20.09 -16.96
C ALA A 26 -5.57 -20.69 -16.06
N TYR A 27 -5.48 -20.20 -14.82
CA TYR A 27 -4.46 -20.62 -13.88
C TYR A 27 -4.80 -20.23 -12.44
N TYR A 28 -4.08 -20.87 -11.54
CA TYR A 28 -3.91 -20.47 -10.15
C TYR A 28 -2.48 -19.94 -9.94
N ALA A 29 -2.32 -18.93 -9.10
CA ALA A 29 -1.03 -18.38 -8.73
C ALA A 29 -1.05 -17.86 -7.29
N LYS A 30 0.05 -18.04 -6.56
CA LYS A 30 0.24 -17.53 -5.21
C LYS A 30 1.62 -16.91 -5.07
N GLY A 31 1.73 -15.84 -4.30
CA GLY A 31 3.00 -15.15 -4.16
C GLY A 31 2.96 -13.96 -3.21
N HIS A 32 3.97 -13.11 -3.35
CA HIS A 32 4.14 -11.88 -2.60
C HIS A 32 4.51 -10.72 -3.52
N ILE A 33 3.96 -9.55 -3.23
CA ILE A 33 4.31 -8.28 -3.84
C ILE A 33 5.22 -7.55 -2.86
N TYR A 34 6.43 -7.20 -3.28
CA TYR A 34 7.37 -6.43 -2.49
C TYR A 34 7.56 -5.05 -3.11
N LEU A 35 7.23 -4.02 -2.34
CA LEU A 35 7.47 -2.61 -2.68
C LEU A 35 8.31 -2.00 -1.53
N PRO A 36 9.63 -2.19 -1.55
CA PRO A 36 10.53 -1.79 -0.46
C PRO A 36 10.41 -0.31 -0.12
N TYR A 37 10.34 0.57 -1.12
CA TYR A 37 10.21 2.01 -0.88
C TYR A 37 8.91 2.39 -0.15
N GLY A 38 7.85 1.61 -0.35
CA GLY A 38 6.56 1.79 0.32
C GLY A 38 6.43 1.05 1.65
N ASP A 39 7.43 0.27 2.07
CA ASP A 39 7.33 -0.68 3.20
C ASP A 39 6.14 -1.65 3.07
N ILE A 40 5.85 -2.11 1.84
CA ILE A 40 4.74 -3.03 1.56
C ILE A 40 5.30 -4.41 1.17
N ALA A 41 4.88 -5.42 1.92
CA ALA A 41 5.01 -6.83 1.56
C ALA A 41 3.61 -7.46 1.60
N GLU A 42 2.97 -7.62 0.44
CA GLU A 42 1.58 -8.06 0.34
C GLU A 42 1.49 -9.48 -0.24
N PRO A 43 1.09 -10.49 0.56
CA PRO A 43 0.84 -11.83 0.04
C PRO A 43 -0.43 -11.81 -0.80
N PHE A 44 -0.42 -12.55 -1.90
CA PHE A 44 -1.57 -12.73 -2.76
C PHE A 44 -1.80 -14.19 -3.15
N GLU A 45 -3.05 -14.48 -3.47
CA GLU A 45 -3.48 -15.72 -4.08
C GLU A 45 -4.52 -15.39 -5.15
N ALA A 46 -4.37 -15.93 -6.35
CA ALA A 46 -5.17 -15.54 -7.50
C ALA A 46 -5.63 -16.74 -8.31
N TRP A 47 -6.88 -16.66 -8.77
CA TRP A 47 -7.51 -17.59 -9.70
C TRP A 47 -7.97 -16.80 -10.90
N VAL A 48 -7.63 -17.25 -12.09
CA VAL A 48 -7.92 -16.52 -13.33
C VAL A 48 -8.47 -17.52 -14.34
N ASP A 49 -9.57 -17.16 -14.98
CA ASP A 49 -10.10 -17.82 -16.16
C ASP A 49 -10.56 -16.76 -17.16
N MET A 50 -9.65 -16.40 -18.07
CA MET A 50 -9.91 -15.40 -19.09
C MET A 50 -11.00 -15.82 -20.07
N LYS A 51 -11.17 -17.14 -20.31
CA LYS A 51 -12.18 -17.66 -21.26
C LYS A 51 -13.58 -17.51 -20.70
N SER A 52 -13.74 -17.79 -19.41
CA SER A 52 -15.02 -17.61 -18.71
C SER A 52 -15.26 -16.18 -18.25
N GLY A 53 -14.29 -15.27 -18.42
CA GLY A 53 -14.42 -13.87 -18.02
C GLY A 53 -14.32 -13.65 -16.50
N LYS A 54 -13.61 -14.53 -15.76
CA LYS A 54 -13.62 -14.56 -14.29
C LYS A 54 -12.22 -14.45 -13.72
N SER A 55 -12.08 -13.66 -12.66
CA SER A 55 -10.86 -13.67 -11.85
C SER A 55 -11.19 -13.40 -10.39
N ARG A 56 -10.40 -13.98 -9.49
CA ARG A 56 -10.41 -13.66 -8.07
C ARG A 56 -8.98 -13.45 -7.61
N MET A 57 -8.78 -12.43 -6.79
CA MET A 57 -7.52 -12.19 -6.10
C MET A 57 -7.81 -11.94 -4.63
N ASP A 58 -7.16 -12.74 -3.80
CA ASP A 58 -7.16 -12.64 -2.36
C ASP A 58 -5.84 -12.03 -1.91
N THR A 59 -5.88 -11.11 -0.95
CA THR A 59 -4.68 -10.61 -0.26
C THR A 59 -4.79 -10.80 1.24
N TYR A 60 -3.63 -10.95 1.89
CA TYR A 60 -3.53 -11.25 3.31
C TYR A 60 -4.36 -12.49 3.71
N ASN A 61 -4.12 -13.61 3.00
CA ASN A 61 -4.73 -14.92 3.24
C ASN A 61 -6.27 -14.90 3.20
N GLY A 62 -6.83 -14.22 2.19
CA GLY A 62 -8.28 -14.16 1.99
C GLY A 62 -9.00 -13.12 2.85
N THR A 63 -8.27 -12.30 3.59
CA THR A 63 -8.84 -11.19 4.38
C THR A 63 -9.46 -10.13 3.47
N SER A 64 -8.78 -9.78 2.38
CA SER A 64 -9.34 -8.96 1.31
C SER A 64 -9.46 -9.78 0.04
N LYS A 65 -10.57 -9.63 -0.68
CA LYS A 65 -10.86 -10.34 -1.93
C LYS A 65 -11.38 -9.38 -2.97
N ILE A 66 -10.90 -9.50 -4.19
CA ILE A 66 -11.44 -8.85 -5.39
C ILE A 66 -11.90 -9.96 -6.31
N ILE A 67 -13.14 -9.88 -6.79
CA ILE A 67 -13.71 -10.85 -7.72
C ILE A 67 -14.25 -10.06 -8.91
N ASN A 68 -13.73 -10.34 -10.11
CA ASN A 68 -14.22 -9.75 -11.35
C ASN A 68 -15.04 -10.81 -12.10
N ARG A 69 -16.25 -10.45 -12.47
CA ARG A 69 -17.24 -11.27 -13.17
C ARG A 69 -17.67 -10.54 -14.43
N GLN A 70 -16.94 -10.73 -15.52
CA GLN A 70 -17.32 -10.16 -16.82
C GLN A 70 -18.61 -10.77 -17.36
N ASP A 71 -18.96 -11.97 -16.90
CA ASP A 71 -20.18 -12.71 -17.24
C ASP A 71 -21.45 -12.16 -16.57
N GLU A 72 -21.34 -11.16 -15.68
CA GLU A 72 -22.48 -10.59 -14.95
C GLU A 72 -22.81 -9.17 -15.42
N GLY A 73 -24.09 -8.92 -15.76
CA GLY A 73 -24.56 -7.62 -16.23
C GLY A 73 -24.09 -7.27 -17.66
N ASN A 74 -24.34 -6.03 -18.09
CA ASN A 74 -24.05 -5.61 -19.48
C ASN A 74 -22.55 -5.32 -19.73
N TYR A 75 -21.80 -4.99 -18.68
CA TYR A 75 -20.41 -4.54 -18.76
C TYR A 75 -19.53 -5.15 -17.66
N GLY A 76 -19.94 -6.30 -17.11
CA GLY A 76 -19.27 -6.96 -16.01
C GLY A 76 -19.58 -6.36 -14.63
N MET A 77 -19.24 -7.12 -13.58
CA MET A 77 -19.40 -6.76 -12.18
C MET A 77 -18.11 -7.06 -11.40
N MET A 78 -17.66 -6.10 -10.60
CA MET A 78 -16.56 -6.28 -9.65
C MET A 78 -17.13 -6.34 -8.24
N TYR A 79 -16.61 -7.27 -7.44
CA TYR A 79 -16.92 -7.40 -6.03
C TYR A 79 -15.67 -7.25 -5.19
N LYS A 80 -15.79 -6.54 -4.07
CA LYS A 80 -14.74 -6.37 -3.07
C LYS A 80 -15.24 -6.83 -1.71
N ILE A 81 -14.56 -7.81 -1.13
CA ILE A 81 -14.79 -8.23 0.26
C ILE A 81 -13.58 -7.77 1.06
N VAL A 82 -13.79 -6.97 2.10
CA VAL A 82 -12.70 -6.33 2.85
C VAL A 82 -13.15 -5.94 4.26
N PRO A 83 -12.27 -5.99 5.28
CA PRO A 83 -12.56 -5.46 6.60
C PRO A 83 -12.78 -3.94 6.56
N VAL A 84 -13.94 -3.49 7.04
CA VAL A 84 -14.27 -2.07 7.18
C VAL A 84 -14.52 -1.75 8.64
N THR A 85 -13.89 -0.67 9.11
CA THR A 85 -14.12 -0.13 10.44
C THR A 85 -15.03 1.08 10.34
N THR A 86 -16.08 1.09 11.15
CA THR A 86 -16.92 2.26 11.40
C THR A 86 -16.64 2.80 12.81
N GLU A 87 -17.27 3.91 13.18
CA GLU A 87 -17.19 4.47 14.54
C GLU A 87 -17.65 3.47 15.62
N SER A 88 -18.53 2.54 15.27
CA SER A 88 -19.16 1.59 16.20
C SER A 88 -18.68 0.15 16.05
N VAL A 89 -18.10 -0.21 14.89
CA VAL A 89 -17.71 -1.60 14.60
C VAL A 89 -16.33 -1.64 13.98
N ALA A 90 -15.38 -2.24 14.71
CA ALA A 90 -14.04 -2.50 14.18
C ALA A 90 -14.10 -3.67 13.18
N ASN A 91 -13.48 -3.50 12.01
CA ASN A 91 -13.07 -4.61 11.15
C ASN A 91 -14.19 -5.55 10.67
N LYS A 92 -15.41 -5.05 10.53
CA LYS A 92 -16.50 -5.84 9.97
C LYS A 92 -16.20 -6.19 8.52
N ILE A 93 -16.10 -7.48 8.22
CA ILE A 93 -15.97 -7.96 6.84
C ILE A 93 -17.22 -7.53 6.07
N SER A 94 -17.03 -6.66 5.09
CA SER A 94 -18.09 -6.05 4.31
C SER A 94 -17.91 -6.42 2.83
N CYS A 95 -19.02 -6.56 2.11
CA CYS A 95 -19.01 -6.80 0.67
C CYS A 95 -19.54 -5.58 -0.08
N PHE A 96 -18.82 -5.19 -1.13
CA PHE A 96 -19.17 -4.13 -2.04
C PHE A 96 -19.20 -4.65 -3.46
N LYS A 97 -20.03 -4.04 -4.31
CA LYS A 97 -20.10 -4.33 -5.73
C LYS A 97 -20.10 -3.07 -6.58
N LEU A 98 -19.50 -3.16 -7.76
CA LEU A 98 -19.41 -2.09 -8.74
C LEU A 98 -19.59 -2.67 -10.14
N GLY A 99 -20.62 -2.20 -10.85
CA GLY A 99 -20.83 -2.57 -12.25
C GLY A 99 -19.92 -1.77 -13.18
N GLY A 100 -19.42 -2.42 -14.23
CA GLY A 100 -18.75 -1.71 -15.33
C GLY A 100 -19.72 -0.84 -16.12
N PHE A 101 -19.19 -0.01 -17.00
CA PHE A 101 -19.98 0.83 -17.90
C PHE A 101 -19.37 0.88 -19.30
N LYS A 102 -20.13 1.44 -20.25
CA LYS A 102 -19.70 1.54 -21.64
C LYS A 102 -18.39 2.33 -21.74
N GLY A 103 -17.34 1.67 -22.24
CA GLY A 103 -15.98 2.23 -22.36
C GLY A 103 -15.00 1.71 -21.31
N VAL A 104 -15.49 1.33 -20.12
CA VAL A 104 -14.68 0.78 -19.01
C VAL A 104 -15.38 -0.45 -18.41
N PRO A 105 -15.39 -1.58 -19.13
CA PRO A 105 -16.01 -2.81 -18.63
C PRO A 105 -15.15 -3.44 -17.52
N VAL A 106 -15.78 -4.16 -16.61
CA VAL A 106 -15.08 -5.04 -15.67
C VAL A 106 -14.62 -6.28 -16.43
N VAL A 107 -13.31 -6.50 -16.48
CA VAL A 107 -12.68 -7.66 -17.11
C VAL A 107 -11.92 -8.49 -16.08
N PRO A 108 -11.73 -9.80 -16.32
CA PRO A 108 -10.85 -10.61 -15.49
C PRO A 108 -9.45 -10.01 -15.49
N GLN A 109 -8.84 -9.99 -14.31
CA GLN A 109 -7.50 -9.45 -14.11
C GLN A 109 -6.55 -10.57 -13.69
N GLY A 110 -5.49 -10.72 -14.48
CA GLY A 110 -4.40 -11.64 -14.18
C GLY A 110 -3.38 -11.10 -13.19
N VAL A 111 -2.49 -11.98 -12.75
CA VAL A 111 -1.29 -11.64 -11.97
C VAL A 111 0.00 -11.85 -12.76
N LEU A 112 -0.11 -12.17 -14.04
CA LEU A 112 1.01 -12.35 -14.96
C LEU A 112 1.10 -11.15 -15.90
N PRO A 113 2.31 -10.74 -16.31
CA PRO A 113 2.47 -9.63 -17.24
C PRO A 113 2.07 -10.05 -18.67
N ASN A 114 1.94 -9.08 -19.58
CA ASN A 114 1.77 -9.41 -20.99
C ASN A 114 3.05 -10.02 -21.57
N ALA A 115 3.02 -11.32 -21.85
CA ALA A 115 4.16 -12.10 -22.30
C ALA A 115 4.81 -11.58 -23.60
N THR A 116 4.02 -10.96 -24.50
CA THR A 116 4.54 -10.46 -25.80
C THR A 116 5.53 -9.30 -25.64
N LEU A 117 5.54 -8.66 -24.47
CA LEU A 117 6.46 -7.57 -24.15
C LEU A 117 7.84 -8.07 -23.73
N TYR A 118 7.98 -9.37 -23.44
CA TYR A 118 9.19 -9.95 -22.86
C TYR A 118 9.95 -10.78 -23.90
N LYS A 119 11.26 -10.60 -23.96
CA LYS A 119 12.15 -11.31 -24.88
C LYS A 119 13.08 -12.21 -24.09
N TYR A 120 13.24 -13.44 -24.55
CA TYR A 120 14.22 -14.37 -23.99
C TYR A 120 15.63 -13.80 -24.12
N VAL A 121 16.45 -13.98 -23.09
CA VAL A 121 17.86 -13.53 -23.05
C VAL A 121 18.81 -14.71 -22.83
N THR A 122 18.64 -15.44 -21.73
CA THR A 122 19.53 -16.54 -21.35
C THR A 122 18.84 -17.50 -20.40
N ASP A 123 19.43 -18.67 -20.21
CA ASP A 123 19.16 -19.52 -19.05
C ASP A 123 20.18 -19.23 -17.94
N MET A 124 19.76 -19.39 -16.70
CA MET A 124 20.63 -19.30 -15.52
C MET A 124 20.13 -20.18 -14.38
N GLU A 125 20.94 -20.30 -13.34
CA GLU A 125 20.52 -20.87 -12.06
C GLU A 125 20.15 -19.73 -11.09
N TYR A 126 18.98 -19.84 -10.47
CA TYR A 126 18.48 -18.88 -9.49
C TYR A 126 17.93 -19.64 -8.29
N GLU A 127 18.56 -19.47 -7.12
CA GLU A 127 18.19 -20.18 -5.88
C GLU A 127 18.07 -21.71 -6.04
N GLY A 128 18.95 -22.31 -6.83
CA GLY A 128 18.94 -23.76 -7.12
C GLY A 128 17.94 -24.20 -8.20
N LEU A 129 17.18 -23.26 -8.77
CA LEU A 129 16.25 -23.51 -9.87
C LEU A 129 16.89 -23.16 -11.22
N LYS A 130 16.69 -24.02 -12.22
CA LYS A 130 17.04 -23.68 -13.62
C LYS A 130 15.93 -22.82 -14.21
N VAL A 131 16.26 -21.57 -14.53
CA VAL A 131 15.30 -20.58 -15.04
C VAL A 131 15.74 -20.04 -16.40
N SER A 132 14.76 -19.72 -17.24
CA SER A 132 14.92 -18.88 -18.41
C SER A 132 14.61 -17.43 -18.03
N VAL A 133 15.50 -16.53 -18.44
CA VAL A 133 15.43 -15.09 -18.17
C VAL A 133 14.82 -14.40 -19.37
N TYR A 134 13.73 -13.67 -19.13
CA TYR A 134 13.10 -12.82 -20.11
C TYR A 134 13.17 -11.36 -19.67
N ILE A 135 13.47 -10.46 -20.59
CA ILE A 135 13.60 -9.03 -20.31
C ILE A 135 12.61 -8.23 -21.14
N SER A 136 12.02 -7.20 -20.53
CA SER A 136 11.24 -6.17 -21.18
C SER A 136 11.85 -4.81 -20.93
N TYR A 137 12.38 -4.18 -21.98
CA TYR A 137 12.96 -2.85 -21.94
C TYR A 137 12.07 -1.83 -22.66
N PHE A 138 11.92 -0.65 -22.06
CA PHE A 138 11.19 0.46 -22.66
C PHE A 138 11.59 1.79 -22.01
N THR A 139 11.32 2.88 -22.72
CA THR A 139 11.58 4.25 -22.25
C THR A 139 10.27 4.99 -22.09
N ASP A 140 10.16 5.76 -21.02
CA ASP A 140 9.00 6.62 -20.71
C ASP A 140 9.50 8.00 -20.30
N ASN A 141 9.15 9.04 -21.07
CA ASN A 141 9.64 10.41 -20.87
C ASN A 141 11.17 10.47 -20.64
N ASP A 142 11.94 9.84 -21.52
CA ASP A 142 13.41 9.68 -21.46
C ASP A 142 13.96 8.89 -20.27
N ARG A 143 13.10 8.17 -19.53
CA ARG A 143 13.51 7.32 -18.41
C ARG A 143 13.42 5.86 -18.77
N SER A 144 14.53 5.15 -18.59
CA SER A 144 14.65 3.73 -18.94
C SER A 144 13.99 2.85 -17.88
N ASN A 145 13.29 1.83 -18.33
CA ASN A 145 12.68 0.80 -17.49
C ASN A 145 13.08 -0.57 -18.02
N ASN A 146 13.52 -1.44 -17.11
CA ASN A 146 14.00 -2.78 -17.40
C ASN A 146 13.32 -3.77 -16.46
N TYR A 147 12.40 -4.57 -16.99
CA TYR A 147 11.68 -5.57 -16.23
C TYR A 147 12.21 -6.95 -16.57
N THR A 148 12.53 -7.73 -15.55
CA THR A 148 13.09 -9.09 -15.68
C THR A 148 12.09 -10.10 -15.16
N LEU A 149 11.77 -11.09 -15.98
CA LEU A 149 10.87 -12.18 -15.65
C LEU A 149 11.66 -13.49 -15.67
N LEU A 150 11.64 -14.21 -14.56
CA LEU A 150 12.25 -15.52 -14.41
C LEU A 150 11.18 -16.60 -14.50
N ILE A 151 11.34 -17.51 -15.47
CA ILE A 151 10.43 -18.64 -15.69
C ILE A 151 11.21 -19.94 -15.50
N ARG A 152 10.68 -20.89 -14.74
CA ARG A 152 11.29 -22.21 -14.57
C ARG A 152 11.32 -22.97 -15.90
N LYS A 153 12.44 -23.66 -16.17
CA LYS A 153 12.61 -24.45 -17.40
C LYS A 153 11.81 -25.75 -17.42
N ASP A 154 11.57 -26.35 -16.25
CA ASP A 154 10.99 -27.68 -16.15
C ASP A 154 9.46 -27.67 -16.29
N ASN A 155 8.79 -26.61 -15.87
CA ASN A 155 7.33 -26.53 -15.86
C ASN A 155 6.78 -25.17 -16.35
N SER A 156 7.63 -24.25 -16.80
CA SER A 156 7.23 -22.90 -17.23
C SER A 156 6.52 -22.07 -16.15
N HIS A 157 6.71 -22.40 -14.87
CA HIS A 157 6.14 -21.60 -13.78
C HIS A 157 6.91 -20.29 -13.63
N PRO A 158 6.22 -19.15 -13.45
CA PRO A 158 6.88 -17.92 -13.07
C PRO A 158 7.50 -18.06 -11.67
N VAL A 159 8.67 -17.45 -11.48
CA VAL A 159 9.40 -17.44 -10.20
C VAL A 159 9.42 -16.03 -9.64
N VAL A 160 9.95 -15.09 -10.41
CA VAL A 160 10.05 -13.69 -10.02
C VAL A 160 9.76 -12.82 -11.23
N LEU A 161 8.96 -11.80 -11.03
CA LEU A 161 8.87 -10.65 -11.92
C LEU A 161 9.45 -9.44 -11.19
N HIS A 162 10.63 -9.05 -11.63
CA HIS A 162 11.44 -7.99 -11.07
C HIS A 162 11.32 -6.74 -11.93
N PHE A 163 11.08 -5.60 -11.30
CA PHE A 163 10.92 -4.32 -11.98
C PHE A 163 12.01 -3.38 -11.52
N LEU A 164 12.85 -2.93 -12.45
CA LEU A 164 13.87 -1.93 -12.20
C LEU A 164 13.71 -0.80 -13.19
N GLY A 165 13.43 0.40 -12.71
CA GLY A 165 13.21 1.52 -13.62
C GLY A 165 12.69 2.75 -12.94
N TYR A 166 12.30 3.74 -13.74
CA TYR A 166 11.62 4.88 -13.18
C TYR A 166 10.28 4.45 -12.59
N ASP A 167 10.12 4.72 -11.31
CA ASP A 167 8.95 4.40 -10.55
C ASP A 167 7.70 5.01 -11.18
N ARG A 168 6.87 4.15 -11.77
CA ARG A 168 5.58 4.54 -12.34
C ARG A 168 4.45 4.54 -11.31
N LEU A 169 4.68 3.92 -10.14
CA LEU A 169 3.72 3.82 -9.06
C LEU A 169 3.69 5.11 -8.24
N PHE A 170 4.86 5.63 -7.85
CA PHE A 170 4.97 6.89 -7.11
C PHE A 170 5.58 8.02 -7.94
N GLY A 171 6.10 7.76 -9.15
CA GLY A 171 6.38 8.82 -10.11
C GLY A 171 7.51 9.77 -9.73
N SER A 172 8.46 9.36 -8.87
CA SER A 172 9.45 10.29 -8.27
C SER A 172 10.92 9.94 -8.48
N HIS A 173 11.29 8.67 -8.53
CA HIS A 173 12.69 8.24 -8.60
C HIS A 173 12.82 6.90 -9.30
N TYR A 174 14.04 6.39 -9.50
CA TYR A 174 14.22 5.00 -9.89
C TYR A 174 13.93 4.11 -8.67
N ASP A 175 13.09 3.11 -8.84
CA ASP A 175 12.71 2.19 -7.77
C ASP A 175 12.80 0.74 -8.27
N GLU A 176 12.81 -0.16 -7.30
CA GLU A 176 12.96 -1.60 -7.47
C GLU A 176 11.83 -2.30 -6.71
N TYR A 177 11.09 -3.16 -7.40
CA TYR A 177 10.03 -3.94 -6.78
C TYR A 177 9.90 -5.31 -7.41
N ASP A 178 9.34 -6.25 -6.65
CA ASP A 178 9.27 -7.65 -7.03
C ASP A 178 7.86 -8.21 -6.86
N ILE A 179 7.48 -9.08 -7.78
CA ILE A 179 6.41 -10.06 -7.58
C ILE A 179 7.08 -11.43 -7.55
N VAL A 180 7.07 -12.07 -6.39
CA VAL A 180 7.62 -13.42 -6.19
C VAL A 180 6.48 -14.42 -6.18
N TYR A 181 6.53 -15.38 -7.09
CA TYR A 181 5.54 -16.45 -7.20
C TYR A 181 6.04 -17.68 -6.43
N THR A 182 5.28 -18.07 -5.42
CA THR A 182 5.58 -19.24 -4.58
C THR A 182 4.85 -20.49 -5.05
N ASP A 183 3.73 -20.33 -5.75
CA ASP A 183 2.97 -21.43 -6.33
C ASP A 183 2.30 -21.00 -7.63
N PHE A 184 2.16 -21.94 -8.56
CA PHE A 184 1.55 -21.72 -9.86
C PHE A 184 1.01 -23.03 -10.43
N MET A 185 -0.22 -23.00 -10.96
CA MET A 185 -0.82 -24.16 -11.62
C MET A 185 -1.57 -23.70 -12.88
N ALA A 186 -1.11 -24.14 -14.05
CA ALA A 186 -1.78 -23.94 -15.33
C ALA A 186 -2.99 -24.89 -15.46
N SER A 187 -4.08 -24.57 -14.76
CA SER A 187 -5.31 -25.35 -14.75
C SER A 187 -6.52 -24.43 -14.64
N THR A 188 -7.66 -24.87 -15.16
CA THR A 188 -8.92 -24.15 -14.99
C THR A 188 -9.36 -24.21 -13.52
N PRO A 189 -9.50 -23.07 -12.84
CA PRO A 189 -9.98 -23.04 -11.46
C PRO A 189 -11.40 -23.61 -11.35
N ASP A 190 -11.72 -24.23 -10.21
CA ASP A 190 -13.08 -24.65 -9.90
C ASP A 190 -14.02 -23.42 -9.94
N PRO A 191 -15.15 -23.45 -10.67
CA PRO A 191 -16.05 -22.30 -10.79
C PRO A 191 -16.51 -21.71 -9.45
N SER A 192 -16.61 -22.53 -8.40
CA SER A 192 -17.02 -22.10 -7.07
C SER A 192 -16.07 -21.09 -6.42
N VAL A 193 -14.80 -21.01 -6.86
CA VAL A 193 -13.85 -20.02 -6.30
C VAL A 193 -14.25 -18.58 -6.65
N PHE A 194 -15.01 -18.38 -7.73
CA PHE A 194 -15.50 -17.09 -8.19
C PHE A 194 -16.88 -16.71 -7.62
N GLU A 195 -17.49 -17.61 -6.85
CA GLU A 195 -18.79 -17.36 -6.23
C GLU A 195 -18.64 -16.56 -4.94
N ILE A 196 -19.57 -15.63 -4.74
CA ILE A 196 -19.65 -14.87 -3.50
C ILE A 196 -20.25 -15.78 -2.44
N GLN A 197 -19.53 -15.95 -1.32
CA GLN A 197 -19.96 -16.85 -0.25
C GLN A 197 -21.39 -16.54 0.24
N LYS A 198 -22.17 -17.60 0.48
CA LYS A 198 -23.54 -17.49 1.01
C LYS A 198 -23.52 -16.69 2.33
N GLY A 199 -24.27 -15.60 2.39
CA GLY A 199 -24.38 -14.72 3.57
C GLY A 199 -23.88 -13.29 3.34
N PHE A 200 -23.14 -13.02 2.26
CA PHE A 200 -22.79 -11.64 1.89
C PHE A 200 -23.90 -11.01 1.05
N GLN A 201 -24.46 -9.91 1.55
CA GLN A 201 -25.23 -8.97 0.73
C GLN A 201 -24.32 -7.82 0.33
N CYS A 202 -23.92 -7.78 -0.95
CA CYS A 202 -22.98 -6.78 -1.43
C CYS A 202 -23.69 -5.46 -1.75
N GLY A 203 -23.32 -4.41 -1.01
CA GLY A 203 -23.83 -3.05 -1.20
C GLY A 203 -23.04 -2.25 -2.24
N ALA A 204 -23.44 -1.02 -2.50
CA ALA A 204 -22.61 -0.08 -3.25
C ALA A 204 -21.40 0.37 -2.40
N PHE A 205 -20.29 0.71 -3.06
CA PHE A 205 -19.14 1.32 -2.37
C PHE A 205 -19.55 2.65 -1.71
N PRO A 206 -19.09 2.93 -0.48
CA PRO A 206 -19.32 4.23 0.15
C PRO A 206 -18.62 5.36 -0.63
N GLY A 207 -19.13 6.59 -0.62
CA GLY A 207 -18.49 7.70 -1.34
C GLY A 207 -18.67 7.62 -2.88
N PRO A 208 -17.72 8.12 -3.69
CA PRO A 208 -17.91 8.34 -5.15
C PRO A 208 -17.90 7.05 -6.01
N GLY A 209 -18.36 5.92 -5.46
CA GLY A 209 -18.58 4.68 -6.19
C GLY A 209 -17.32 4.15 -6.86
N ALA A 210 -17.28 4.21 -8.20
CA ALA A 210 -16.18 3.70 -9.00
C ALA A 210 -14.82 4.31 -8.64
N ASN A 211 -14.79 5.56 -8.16
CA ASN A 211 -13.55 6.26 -7.80
C ASN A 211 -13.09 5.96 -6.37
N ASN A 212 -13.78 5.06 -5.64
CA ASN A 212 -13.39 4.74 -4.27
C ASN A 212 -12.04 3.98 -4.23
N PRO A 213 -11.09 4.39 -3.36
CA PRO A 213 -9.79 3.71 -3.15
C PRO A 213 -9.89 2.20 -2.88
N MET A 214 -10.99 1.75 -2.27
CA MET A 214 -11.26 0.35 -1.95
C MET A 214 -11.52 -0.53 -3.18
N SER A 215 -11.78 0.08 -4.35
CA SER A 215 -11.94 -0.64 -5.62
C SER A 215 -10.61 -1.11 -6.23
N GLU A 216 -9.47 -0.67 -5.68
CA GLU A 216 -8.15 -0.95 -6.24
C GLU A 216 -7.72 -2.42 -6.11
N ASN A 217 -7.13 -2.92 -7.18
CA ASN A 217 -6.37 -4.16 -7.19
C ASN A 217 -4.86 -3.84 -7.09
N PRO A 218 -4.17 -4.34 -6.05
CA PRO A 218 -2.77 -3.99 -5.81
C PRO A 218 -1.80 -4.46 -6.92
N LEU A 219 -2.16 -5.46 -7.73
CA LEU A 219 -1.33 -5.94 -8.83
C LEU A 219 -1.57 -5.21 -10.15
N PHE A 220 -2.68 -4.48 -10.30
CA PHE A 220 -3.10 -3.96 -11.60
C PHE A 220 -2.06 -3.06 -12.26
N GLU A 221 -1.49 -2.14 -11.49
CA GLU A 221 -0.45 -1.22 -11.97
C GLU A 221 0.85 -1.94 -12.34
N LEU A 222 1.16 -3.05 -11.66
CA LEU A 222 2.42 -3.78 -11.82
C LEU A 222 2.39 -4.65 -13.07
N VAL A 223 1.32 -5.43 -13.25
CA VAL A 223 1.24 -6.40 -14.37
C VAL A 223 0.53 -5.84 -15.59
N GLY A 224 -0.30 -4.80 -15.41
CA GLY A 224 -1.05 -4.10 -16.46
C GLY A 224 -0.34 -2.87 -17.04
N ALA A 225 0.91 -2.60 -16.66
CA ALA A 225 1.66 -1.35 -16.86
C ALA A 225 1.83 -0.81 -18.31
N ARG A 226 1.28 -1.50 -19.33
CA ARG A 226 1.24 -1.04 -20.73
C ARG A 226 -0.15 -1.00 -21.36
N SER A 227 -1.21 -1.11 -20.55
CA SER A 227 -2.60 -0.99 -21.00
C SER A 227 -3.14 0.44 -20.78
N TYR A 228 -4.19 0.81 -21.54
CA TYR A 228 -4.97 2.06 -21.43
C TYR A 228 -5.35 2.41 -19.97
N SER A 229 -5.46 1.39 -19.13
CA SER A 229 -5.88 1.46 -17.75
C SER A 229 -4.86 2.05 -16.75
N HIS A 230 -3.57 2.17 -17.12
CA HIS A 230 -2.58 2.86 -16.29
C HIS A 230 -2.87 4.37 -16.20
N ILE A 231 -3.42 4.95 -17.27
CA ILE A 231 -3.82 6.37 -17.32
C ILE A 231 -5.00 6.63 -16.37
N GLU A 232 -5.97 5.71 -16.33
CA GLU A 232 -7.14 5.83 -15.44
C GLU A 232 -6.77 5.74 -13.95
N GLN A 233 -5.77 4.92 -13.58
CA GLN A 233 -5.35 4.81 -12.18
C GLN A 233 -4.49 5.98 -11.72
N GLN A 234 -3.56 6.47 -12.55
CA GLN A 234 -2.87 7.74 -12.28
C GLN A 234 -3.85 8.90 -12.15
N SER A 235 -4.92 8.91 -12.96
CA SER A 235 -6.00 9.90 -12.83
C SER A 235 -6.75 9.81 -11.49
N ARG A 236 -6.82 8.64 -10.85
CA ARG A 236 -7.52 8.44 -9.56
C ARG A 236 -6.67 8.91 -8.38
N VAL A 237 -5.40 8.51 -8.34
CA VAL A 237 -4.47 8.98 -7.30
C VAL A 237 -4.34 10.51 -7.38
N ALA A 238 -4.30 11.07 -8.60
CA ALA A 238 -4.32 12.52 -8.80
C ALA A 238 -5.62 13.16 -8.26
N ALA A 239 -6.80 12.57 -8.53
CA ALA A 239 -8.07 13.08 -8.01
C ALA A 239 -8.13 13.03 -6.47
N GLU A 240 -7.67 11.95 -5.85
CA GLU A 240 -7.58 11.83 -4.38
C GLU A 240 -6.58 12.82 -3.80
N PHE A 241 -5.46 13.09 -4.49
CA PHE A 241 -4.50 14.11 -4.09
C PHE A 241 -5.09 15.51 -4.14
N GLU A 242 -5.87 15.84 -5.17
CA GLU A 242 -6.58 17.13 -5.27
C GLU A 242 -7.61 17.30 -4.14
N LEU A 243 -8.38 16.26 -3.82
CA LEU A 243 -9.33 16.26 -2.70
C LEU A 243 -8.59 16.44 -1.37
N PHE A 244 -7.48 15.74 -1.18
CA PHE A 244 -6.60 15.87 -0.03
C PHE A 244 -6.07 17.31 0.11
N ALA A 245 -5.49 17.87 -0.95
CA ALA A 245 -4.90 19.19 -0.95
C ALA A 245 -5.95 20.25 -0.62
N LYS A 246 -7.15 20.16 -1.21
CA LYS A 246 -8.29 21.03 -0.91
C LYS A 246 -8.74 20.91 0.55
N LYS A 247 -8.92 19.68 1.05
CA LYS A 247 -9.38 19.40 2.43
C LYS A 247 -8.42 19.96 3.48
N HIS A 248 -7.11 19.90 3.20
CA HIS A 248 -6.07 20.32 4.13
C HIS A 248 -5.46 21.69 3.81
N GLY A 249 -6.04 22.44 2.88
CA GLY A 249 -5.58 23.79 2.52
C GLY A 249 -4.14 23.82 1.97
N LYS A 250 -3.67 22.74 1.34
CA LYS A 250 -2.31 22.63 0.81
C LYS A 250 -2.21 23.40 -0.51
N GLN A 251 -1.12 24.15 -0.67
CA GLN A 251 -0.78 24.82 -1.91
C GLN A 251 0.65 24.46 -2.29
N TYR A 252 0.87 24.05 -3.53
CA TYR A 252 2.18 23.68 -4.07
C TYR A 252 2.48 24.64 -5.22
N THR A 253 3.31 25.64 -4.98
CA THR A 253 3.57 26.73 -5.93
C THR A 253 4.58 26.34 -7.00
N HIS A 254 5.48 25.42 -6.69
CA HIS A 254 6.53 24.97 -7.59
C HIS A 254 6.24 23.57 -8.13
N GLN A 255 6.41 23.38 -9.45
CA GLN A 255 6.19 22.08 -10.09
C GLN A 255 7.01 20.96 -9.44
N LYS A 256 8.25 21.26 -9.02
CA LYS A 256 9.11 20.28 -8.35
C LYS A 256 8.54 19.83 -7.01
N GLU A 257 8.05 20.78 -6.20
CA GLU A 257 7.41 20.48 -4.93
C GLU A 257 6.12 19.68 -5.14
N PHE A 258 5.28 20.10 -6.09
CA PHE A 258 4.07 19.38 -6.46
C PHE A 258 4.37 17.92 -6.79
N SER A 259 5.34 17.67 -7.69
CA SER A 259 5.72 16.30 -8.07
C SER A 259 6.23 15.49 -6.88
N GLN A 260 7.01 16.08 -5.98
CA GLN A 260 7.53 15.39 -4.78
C GLN A 260 6.43 15.06 -3.77
N LYS A 261 5.49 15.99 -3.53
CA LYS A 261 4.38 15.82 -2.59
C LYS A 261 3.32 14.87 -3.13
N HIS A 262 3.01 14.96 -4.42
CA HIS A 262 2.15 13.98 -5.11
C HIS A 262 2.72 12.56 -5.02
N ALA A 263 4.03 12.40 -5.24
CA ALA A 263 4.69 11.10 -5.10
C ALA A 263 4.64 10.54 -3.69
N SER A 264 4.92 11.39 -2.69
CA SER A 264 4.82 11.00 -1.27
C SER A 264 3.40 10.60 -0.90
N PHE A 265 2.41 11.33 -1.42
CA PHE A 265 1.00 10.99 -1.27
C PHE A 265 0.64 9.67 -1.91
N ALA A 266 1.00 9.43 -3.18
CA ALA A 266 0.73 8.18 -3.87
C ALA A 266 1.28 6.97 -3.07
N LYS A 267 2.50 7.10 -2.55
CA LYS A 267 3.13 6.11 -1.68
C LYS A 267 2.33 5.86 -0.41
N ASN A 268 2.07 6.91 0.36
CA ASN A 268 1.39 6.79 1.64
C ASN A 268 -0.06 6.30 1.47
N PHE A 269 -0.73 6.71 0.39
CA PHE A 269 -2.07 6.26 0.03
C PHE A 269 -2.10 4.76 -0.27
N ARG A 270 -1.13 4.26 -1.06
CA ARG A 270 -0.98 2.82 -1.30
C ARG A 270 -0.70 2.06 0.00
N TYR A 271 0.14 2.60 0.87
CA TYR A 271 0.42 2.04 2.20
C TYR A 271 -0.84 1.98 3.08
N ILE A 272 -1.62 3.06 3.14
CA ILE A 272 -2.91 3.12 3.84
C ILE A 272 -3.85 2.01 3.33
N ASN A 273 -3.99 1.88 2.02
CA ASN A 273 -4.85 0.86 1.41
C ASN A 273 -4.35 -0.55 1.74
N ALA A 274 -3.03 -0.79 1.70
CA ALA A 274 -2.42 -2.07 2.05
C ALA A 274 -2.66 -2.46 3.52
N MET A 275 -2.42 -1.54 4.46
CA MET A 275 -2.63 -1.80 5.90
C MET A 275 -4.10 -2.01 6.23
N ASN A 276 -5.00 -1.27 5.57
CA ASN A 276 -6.43 -1.43 5.81
C ASN A 276 -7.00 -2.76 5.30
N ARG A 277 -6.33 -3.44 4.36
CA ARG A 277 -6.67 -4.80 3.90
C ARG A 277 -6.28 -5.92 4.88
N GLN A 278 -5.43 -5.65 5.87
CA GLN A 278 -4.84 -6.66 6.77
C GLN A 278 -5.71 -7.06 7.98
N ASN A 279 -6.86 -6.41 8.20
CA ASN A 279 -7.70 -6.65 9.38
C ASN A 279 -7.00 -6.42 10.74
N LEU A 280 -6.08 -5.44 10.78
CA LEU A 280 -5.35 -5.05 11.99
C LEU A 280 -6.26 -4.37 13.02
N THR A 281 -5.87 -4.36 14.29
CA THR A 281 -6.61 -3.70 15.39
C THR A 281 -6.73 -2.18 15.25
N TYR A 282 -6.03 -1.60 14.28
CA TYR A 282 -6.10 -0.19 13.91
C TYR A 282 -6.36 -0.02 12.41
N LYS A 283 -6.71 1.21 12.02
CA LYS A 283 -6.85 1.61 10.61
C LYS A 283 -6.06 2.88 10.35
N LEU A 284 -5.64 3.04 9.11
CA LEU A 284 -5.04 4.25 8.61
C LEU A 284 -6.04 5.03 7.78
N ALA A 285 -5.87 6.34 7.71
CA ALA A 285 -6.69 7.22 6.89
C ALA A 285 -5.83 8.36 6.33
N VAL A 286 -6.24 8.89 5.19
CA VAL A 286 -5.64 10.10 4.62
C VAL A 286 -5.87 11.26 5.61
N ASN A 287 -4.78 11.72 6.21
CA ASN A 287 -4.74 12.86 7.13
C ASN A 287 -3.80 13.94 6.57
N HIS A 288 -3.60 15.04 7.31
CA HIS A 288 -2.80 16.20 6.86
C HIS A 288 -1.31 15.91 6.58
N MET A 289 -0.82 14.74 6.97
CA MET A 289 0.54 14.24 6.73
C MET A 289 0.62 13.23 5.58
N ALA A 290 -0.49 12.98 4.86
CA ALA A 290 -0.50 11.99 3.78
C ALA A 290 0.50 12.33 2.65
N ASP A 291 0.88 13.59 2.46
CA ASP A 291 1.89 14.03 1.48
C ASP A 291 3.32 14.10 2.06
N TYR A 292 3.57 13.55 3.26
CA TYR A 292 4.88 13.64 3.91
C TYR A 292 5.80 12.52 3.42
N SER A 293 7.02 12.90 3.09
CA SER A 293 8.14 11.98 2.85
C SER A 293 8.78 11.53 4.17
N GLU A 294 9.64 10.53 4.11
CA GLU A 294 10.42 10.10 5.28
C GLU A 294 11.30 11.24 5.83
N VAL A 295 11.79 12.13 4.96
CA VAL A 295 12.54 13.33 5.37
C VAL A 295 11.63 14.30 6.14
N ASP A 296 10.41 14.54 5.66
CA ASP A 296 9.43 15.38 6.37
C ASP A 296 9.14 14.80 7.76
N PHE A 297 8.91 13.49 7.86
CA PHE A 297 8.70 12.81 9.16
C PHE A 297 9.94 12.86 10.07
N ARG A 298 11.17 12.84 9.53
CA ARG A 298 12.38 13.01 10.34
C ARG A 298 12.46 14.40 10.95
N THR A 299 12.10 15.44 10.21
CA THR A 299 12.09 16.82 10.73
C THR A 299 11.08 17.01 11.87
N LEU A 300 9.94 16.32 11.81
CA LEU A 300 8.94 16.32 12.89
C LEU A 300 9.38 15.57 14.16
N ARG A 301 10.23 14.56 13.99
CA ARG A 301 10.74 13.74 15.10
C ARG A 301 11.88 14.50 15.79
N GLY A 302 11.53 15.16 16.89
CA GLY A 302 12.43 15.93 17.75
C GLY A 302 13.51 15.09 18.45
N VAL A 303 14.19 15.70 19.43
CA VAL A 303 15.44 15.16 19.98
C VAL A 303 15.27 13.82 20.71
N ILE A 304 16.06 12.82 20.29
CA ILE A 304 16.32 11.57 21.03
C ILE A 304 17.77 11.66 21.54
N LYS A 305 17.99 11.73 22.85
CA LYS A 305 19.33 11.72 23.47
C LYS A 305 19.40 10.71 24.60
N THR A 306 20.38 9.81 24.59
CA THR A 306 20.67 8.94 25.74
C THR A 306 22.14 8.58 25.89
N SER A 307 22.78 9.11 26.94
CA SER A 307 23.77 8.38 27.74
C SER A 307 23.92 9.04 29.13
N ASP A 308 22.82 9.21 29.85
CA ASP A 308 22.88 9.43 31.30
C ASP A 308 21.78 8.60 31.95
N SER A 309 22.17 7.76 32.89
CA SER A 309 21.25 7.01 33.72
C SER A 309 20.46 8.00 34.58
N LEU A 310 19.22 8.29 34.19
CA LEU A 310 18.27 8.95 35.09
C LEU A 310 18.25 8.12 36.38
N ARG A 311 18.60 8.74 37.51
CA ARG A 311 18.36 8.16 38.84
C ARG A 311 16.87 7.86 38.91
N GLN A 312 16.51 6.59 38.75
CA GLN A 312 15.18 6.11 39.08
C GLN A 312 15.10 6.11 40.60
N ASP A 313 14.60 7.21 41.17
CA ASP A 313 14.02 7.11 42.50
C ASP A 313 12.89 6.08 42.41
N VAL A 314 13.05 4.98 43.15
CA VAL A 314 12.10 3.88 43.16
C VAL A 314 10.79 4.40 43.74
N VAL A 315 9.84 4.73 42.85
CA VAL A 315 8.48 5.06 43.25
C VAL A 315 7.89 3.83 43.93
N GLN A 316 7.61 3.94 45.22
CA GLN A 316 6.90 2.92 45.99
C GLN A 316 5.56 2.61 45.30
N LYS A 317 5.41 1.40 44.75
CA LYS A 317 4.16 0.96 44.15
C LYS A 317 3.05 1.00 45.20
N SER A 318 2.06 1.86 44.99
CA SER A 318 0.84 1.90 45.79
C SER A 318 0.15 0.53 45.79
N LYS A 319 -0.24 0.03 46.97
CA LYS A 319 -1.00 -1.23 47.12
C LYS A 319 -2.50 -1.07 46.84
N LYS A 320 -2.97 0.10 46.38
CA LYS A 320 -4.38 0.35 46.08
C LYS A 320 -4.77 -0.26 44.73
N SER A 321 -5.96 -0.84 44.67
CA SER A 321 -6.59 -1.26 43.41
C SER A 321 -6.83 -0.05 42.52
N LEU A 322 -6.31 -0.08 41.29
CA LEU A 322 -6.55 0.95 40.27
C LEU A 322 -7.86 0.66 39.53
N PRO A 323 -8.53 1.70 39.00
CA PRO A 323 -9.71 1.51 38.16
C PRO A 323 -9.32 0.79 36.86
N LEU A 324 -10.29 0.05 36.28
CA LEU A 324 -10.10 -0.66 35.01
C LEU A 324 -9.84 0.28 33.83
N GLN A 325 -10.42 1.49 33.89
CA GLN A 325 -10.25 2.52 32.87
C GLN A 325 -10.03 3.87 33.57
N TRP A 326 -9.13 4.68 33.03
CA TRP A 326 -8.86 6.01 33.52
C TRP A 326 -8.59 6.96 32.37
N ASP A 327 -9.26 8.11 32.38
CA ASP A 327 -9.11 9.14 31.35
C ASP A 327 -9.09 10.53 32.00
N TRP A 328 -7.92 11.16 32.01
CA TRP A 328 -7.72 12.51 32.56
C TRP A 328 -8.49 13.58 31.81
N ARG A 329 -8.88 13.35 30.55
CA ARG A 329 -9.72 14.29 29.78
C ARG A 329 -11.11 14.43 30.42
N LEU A 330 -11.69 13.30 30.85
CA LEU A 330 -12.99 13.29 31.54
C LEU A 330 -12.93 13.94 32.92
N GLN A 331 -11.73 14.04 33.50
CA GLN A 331 -11.49 14.75 34.76
C GLN A 331 -11.21 16.25 34.55
N GLY A 332 -11.13 16.74 33.31
CA GLY A 332 -10.81 18.14 32.99
C GLY A 332 -9.33 18.50 33.11
N ALA A 333 -8.44 17.51 33.24
CA ALA A 333 -7.01 17.73 33.47
C ALA A 333 -6.17 17.80 32.18
N VAL A 334 -6.81 17.90 31.02
CA VAL A 334 -6.14 17.87 29.71
C VAL A 334 -6.65 19.03 28.86
N THR A 335 -5.73 19.85 28.35
CA THR A 335 -6.01 20.96 27.44
C THR A 335 -6.41 20.44 26.04
N PRO A 336 -7.01 21.29 25.18
CA PRO A 336 -7.23 20.94 23.77
C PRO A 336 -5.93 20.52 23.07
N VAL A 337 -6.05 19.60 22.10
CA VAL A 337 -4.91 19.15 21.31
C VAL A 337 -4.27 20.35 20.59
N LYS A 338 -2.94 20.43 20.65
CA LYS A 338 -2.13 21.49 20.02
C LYS A 338 -1.36 20.94 18.82
N ASP A 339 -0.86 21.84 17.97
CA ASP A 339 -0.06 21.50 16.78
C ASP A 339 1.38 22.02 16.92
N GLN A 340 2.36 21.11 16.82
CA GLN A 340 3.78 21.46 16.88
C GLN A 340 4.30 22.08 15.56
N GLY A 341 3.49 22.04 14.50
CA GLY A 341 3.86 22.47 13.16
C GLY A 341 5.00 21.63 12.59
N ILE A 342 5.93 22.28 11.92
CA ILE A 342 7.08 21.63 11.27
C ILE A 342 8.31 21.49 12.20
N CYS A 343 8.19 21.93 13.45
CA CYS A 343 9.30 21.92 14.40
C CYS A 343 9.37 20.57 15.12
N GLY A 344 10.59 20.04 15.32
CA GLY A 344 10.86 18.87 16.16
C GLY A 344 10.73 19.17 17.66
N SER A 345 9.67 19.87 18.07
CA SER A 345 9.45 20.37 19.44
C SER A 345 8.54 19.48 20.28
N CYS A 346 8.21 18.26 19.82
CA CYS A 346 7.30 17.33 20.51
C CYS A 346 7.65 17.10 22.00
N TRP A 347 8.93 17.17 22.37
CA TRP A 347 9.40 17.04 23.76
C TRP A 347 8.88 18.19 24.66
N SER A 348 8.76 19.40 24.11
CA SER A 348 8.20 20.56 24.83
C SER A 348 6.72 20.36 25.09
N PHE A 349 5.96 19.93 24.07
CA PHE A 349 4.53 19.62 24.19
C PHE A 349 4.25 18.47 25.18
N GLY A 350 5.06 17.41 25.18
CA GLY A 350 4.94 16.33 26.15
C GLY A 350 5.20 16.79 27.59
N THR A 351 6.15 17.72 27.77
CA THR A 351 6.48 18.32 29.07
C THR A 351 5.37 19.24 29.55
N THR A 352 4.93 20.20 28.72
CA THR A 352 3.87 21.15 29.08
C THR A 352 2.57 20.41 29.38
N GLY A 353 2.13 19.46 28.55
CA GLY A 353 0.89 18.71 28.79
C GLY A 353 0.87 17.98 30.15
N THR A 354 2.01 17.45 30.59
CA THR A 354 2.14 16.81 31.91
C THR A 354 2.08 17.84 33.05
N LEU A 355 2.71 19.00 32.89
CA LEU A 355 2.68 20.08 33.87
C LEU A 355 1.29 20.70 33.99
N GLU A 356 0.59 20.90 32.87
CA GLU A 356 -0.78 21.40 32.84
C GLU A 356 -1.73 20.52 33.66
N GLY A 357 -1.68 19.19 33.46
CA GLY A 357 -2.46 18.24 34.25
C GLY A 357 -2.08 18.22 35.72
N SER A 358 -0.79 18.32 36.04
CA SER A 358 -0.31 18.37 37.42
C SER A 358 -0.76 19.64 38.16
N LEU A 359 -0.71 20.79 37.49
CA LEU A 359 -1.23 22.06 38.00
C LEU A 359 -2.74 22.01 38.19
N PHE A 360 -3.48 21.38 37.27
CA PHE A 360 -4.91 21.16 37.40
C PHE A 360 -5.23 20.34 38.66
N ILE A 361 -4.53 19.22 38.90
CA ILE A 361 -4.74 18.39 40.09
C ILE A 361 -4.49 19.17 41.38
N LYS A 362 -3.47 20.02 41.41
CA LYS A 362 -3.09 20.78 42.60
C LYS A 362 -3.98 22.00 42.87
N HIS A 363 -4.39 22.69 41.81
CA HIS A 363 -5.03 24.02 41.92
C HIS A 363 -6.47 24.05 41.41
N ASN A 364 -6.97 22.93 40.87
CA ASN A 364 -8.29 22.82 40.24
C ASN A 364 -8.53 23.86 39.14
N LYS A 365 -7.46 24.26 38.44
CA LYS A 365 -7.50 25.25 37.36
C LYS A 365 -6.66 24.75 36.19
N LEU A 366 -7.30 24.57 35.05
CA LEU A 366 -6.62 24.17 33.82
C LEU A 366 -6.02 25.42 33.17
N ILE A 367 -4.71 25.41 32.97
CA ILE A 367 -3.97 26.53 32.40
C ILE A 367 -3.21 25.98 31.20
N SER A 368 -3.33 26.61 30.04
CA SER A 368 -2.47 26.30 28.90
C SER A 368 -1.12 26.97 29.11
N LEU A 369 -0.06 26.17 29.19
CA LEU A 369 1.32 26.63 29.32
C LEU A 369 1.93 26.92 27.94
N SER A 370 3.07 27.63 27.93
CA SER A 370 3.79 28.01 26.72
C SER A 370 4.87 26.98 26.38
N GLU A 371 4.65 26.20 25.31
CA GLU A 371 5.66 25.31 24.74
C GLU A 371 6.88 26.09 24.23
N GLN A 372 6.66 27.30 23.69
CA GLN A 372 7.72 28.13 23.14
C GLN A 372 8.73 28.55 24.22
N CYS A 373 8.28 28.77 25.45
CA CYS A 373 9.18 29.10 26.56
C CYS A 373 10.21 27.99 26.81
N LEU A 374 9.82 26.71 26.71
CA LEU A 374 10.78 25.62 26.84
C LEU A 374 11.72 25.58 25.64
N VAL A 375 11.19 25.71 24.42
CA VAL A 375 11.99 25.72 23.19
C VAL A 375 13.06 26.82 23.24
N ASP A 376 12.68 28.01 23.71
CA ASP A 376 13.56 29.16 23.76
C ASP A 376 14.55 29.10 24.92
N CYS A 377 14.20 28.52 26.09
CA CYS A 377 15.00 28.70 27.31
C CYS A 377 15.71 27.43 27.84
N SER A 378 15.46 26.24 27.29
CA SER A 378 15.98 24.98 27.84
C SER A 378 17.32 24.52 27.23
N TRP A 379 18.20 25.46 26.87
CA TRP A 379 19.50 25.17 26.22
C TRP A 379 20.52 24.52 27.15
#